data_AF-A0A2W4NQ04-F1
#
_entry.id   AF-A0A2W4NQ04-F1
#
_cell.length_a   1.000
_cell.length_b   1.000
_cell.length_c   1.000
_cell.angle_alpha   90.00
_cell.angle_beta   90.00
_cell.angle_gamma   90.00
#
_symmetry.space_group_name_H-M   'P 1'
#
loop_
_entity.id
_entity.type
_entity.pdbx_description
1 polymer ?
#
loop_
_entity_poly.entity_id
_entity_poly.type
_entity_poly.pdbx_seq_one_letter_code
_entity_poly.pdbx_strand_id
1 'polypeptide(L)' 'TQPLPYVAIGTFYVKDLKAYQEAIAPNREAIRGDIVNYTNIVPVIFISEVVKTE' A
#
# COMPACT_ATOMS: atom_id res chain seq x y z
N THR A 1 26.52 3.76 9.41
CA THR A 1 25.13 4.26 9.28
C THR A 1 24.23 3.08 9.01
N GLN A 2 23.14 2.92 9.75
CA GLN A 2 22.18 1.82 9.52
C GLN A 2 21.30 2.19 8.31
N PRO A 3 21.11 1.29 7.32
CA PRO A 3 20.19 1.55 6.21
C PRO A 3 18.75 1.74 6.72
N LEU A 4 18.02 2.65 6.06
CA LEU A 4 16.59 2.82 6.31
C LEU A 4 15.84 1.53 5.96
N PRO A 5 14.85 1.11 6.77
CA PRO A 5 14.09 -0.10 6.49
C PRO A 5 13.19 0.02 5.25
N TYR A 6 12.79 1.24 4.87
CA TYR A 6 11.96 1.52 3.71
C TYR A 6 12.50 2.73 2.94
N VAL A 7 12.63 2.60 1.62
CA VAL A 7 13.10 3.67 0.72
C VAL A 7 11.96 4.62 0.29
N ALA A 8 10.72 4.13 0.27
CA ALA A 8 9.51 4.88 -0.04
C ALA A 8 8.31 4.28 0.70
N ILE A 9 7.34 5.12 1.08
CA ILE A 9 6.09 4.72 1.75
C ILE A 9 4.94 5.47 1.11
N GLY A 10 3.88 4.75 0.74
CA GLY A 10 2.60 5.30 0.29
C GLY A 10 1.46 4.87 1.21
N THR A 11 0.56 5.79 1.54
CA THR A 11 -0.53 5.54 2.50
C THR A 11 -1.87 5.91 1.88
N PHE A 12 -2.84 5.00 1.97
CA PHE A 12 -4.24 5.25 1.62
C PHE A 12 -5.08 5.30 2.90
N TYR A 13 -5.77 6.41 3.13
CA TYR A 13 -6.80 6.48 4.16
C TYR A 13 -8.11 5.93 3.61
N VAL A 14 -8.50 4.75 4.10
CA VAL A 14 -9.68 4.02 3.67
C VAL A 14 -10.75 4.13 4.74
N LYS A 15 -11.95 4.60 4.37
CA LYS A 15 -13.09 4.73 5.30
C LYS A 15 -13.80 3.41 5.57
N ASP A 16 -13.85 2.53 4.58
CA ASP A 16 -14.50 1.22 4.65
C ASP A 16 -13.62 0.20 3.93
N LEU A 17 -13.14 -0.80 4.68
CA LEU A 17 -12.24 -1.82 4.16
C LEU A 17 -12.91 -2.70 3.10
N LYS A 18 -14.20 -3.02 3.26
CA LYS A 18 -14.95 -3.84 2.31
C LYS A 18 -15.10 -3.08 0.99
N ALA A 19 -15.50 -1.82 1.04
CA ALA A 19 -15.63 -0.99 -0.16
C ALA A 19 -14.28 -0.84 -0.91
N TYR A 20 -13.17 -0.70 -0.19
CA TYR A 20 -11.84 -0.67 -0.80
C TYR A 20 -11.49 -2.01 -1.46
N GLN A 21 -11.77 -3.14 -0.80
CA GLN A 21 -11.51 -4.46 -1.36
C GLN A 21 -12.30 -4.71 -2.65
N GLU A 22 -13.58 -4.31 -2.68
CA GLU A 22 -14.44 -4.41 -3.86
C GLU A 22 -13.94 -3.51 -5.00
N ALA A 23 -13.50 -2.28 -4.70
CA ALA A 23 -12.99 -1.35 -5.70
C ALA A 23 -11.61 -1.77 -6.27
N ILE A 24 -10.72 -2.31 -5.44
CA ILE A 24 -9.37 -2.69 -5.87
C ILE A 24 -9.35 -4.04 -6.57
N ALA A 25 -10.25 -4.98 -6.23
CA ALA A 25 -10.26 -6.33 -6.77
C ALA A 25 -10.18 -6.40 -8.32
N PRO A 26 -11.00 -5.67 -9.10
CA PRO A 26 -10.94 -5.73 -10.56
C PRO A 26 -9.65 -5.12 -11.15
N ASN A 27 -8.95 -4.27 -10.42
CA ASN A 27 -7.78 -3.53 -10.90
C ASN A 27 -6.45 -3.99 -10.29
N ARG A 28 -6.49 -4.94 -9.35
CA ARG A 28 -5.35 -5.30 -8.51
C ARG A 28 -4.13 -5.74 -9.32
N GLU A 29 -4.34 -6.59 -10.31
CA GLU A 29 -3.25 -7.12 -11.14
C GLU A 29 -2.60 -6.03 -11.99
N ALA A 30 -3.38 -5.12 -12.57
CA ALA A 30 -2.85 -3.99 -13.33
C ALA A 30 -1.99 -3.07 -12.44
N ILE A 31 -2.48 -2.75 -11.24
CA ILE A 31 -1.75 -1.89 -10.28
C ILE A 31 -0.46 -2.56 -9.81
N ARG A 32 -0.49 -3.86 -9.48
CA ARG A 32 0.72 -4.59 -9.06
C ARG A 32 1.70 -4.77 -10.21
N GLY A 33 1.20 -4.98 -11.42
CA GLY A 33 2.00 -5.12 -12.63
C GLY A 33 2.74 -3.84 -13.02
N ASP A 34 2.23 -2.66 -12.67
CA ASP A 34 2.88 -1.39 -13.00
C ASP A 34 4.12 -1.10 -12.13
N ILE A 35 4.28 -1.76 -10.98
CA ILE A 35 5.39 -1.51 -10.03
C ILE A 35 6.77 -1.73 -10.69
N VAL A 36 6.88 -2.75 -11.54
CA VAL A 36 8.16 -3.11 -12.19
C VAL A 36 8.66 -2.03 -13.15
N ASN A 37 7.80 -1.09 -13.55
CA ASN A 37 8.20 0.05 -14.38
C ASN A 37 9.02 1.09 -13.60
N TYR A 38 8.98 1.08 -12.26
CA TYR A 38 9.65 2.08 -11.42
C TYR A 38 10.65 1.49 -10.43
N THR A 39 10.49 0.21 -10.03
CA THR A 39 11.39 -0.44 -9.07
C THR A 39 11.31 -1.97 -9.15
N ASN A 40 12.40 -2.64 -8.77
CA ASN A 40 12.43 -4.09 -8.57
C ASN A 40 12.17 -4.51 -7.11
N ILE A 41 11.92 -3.55 -6.21
CA ILE A 41 11.60 -3.82 -4.81
C ILE A 41 10.13 -4.26 -4.70
N VAL A 42 9.89 -5.42 -4.08
CA VAL A 42 8.53 -5.88 -3.75
C VAL A 42 8.03 -5.11 -2.52
N PRO A 43 6.91 -4.38 -2.58
CA PRO A 43 6.42 -3.63 -1.44
C PRO A 43 5.82 -4.55 -0.37
N VAL A 44 5.99 -4.16 0.89
CA VAL A 44 5.28 -4.74 2.03
C VAL A 44 3.99 -3.95 2.25
N ILE A 45 2.86 -4.64 2.40
CA ILE A 45 1.54 -4.02 2.59
C ILE A 45 1.13 -4.16 4.06
N PHE A 46 0.86 -3.02 4.70
CA PHE A 46 0.29 -2.96 6.04
C PHE A 46 -1.13 -2.42 5.98
N ILE A 47 -2.05 -3.06 6.70
CA ILE A 47 -3.42 -2.60 6.91
C ILE A 47 -3.56 -2.39 8.42
N SER A 48 -3.99 -1.20 8.82
CA SER A 48 -4.10 -0.82 10.22
C SER A 48 -5.31 0.06 10.44
N GLU A 49 -5.93 -0.07 11.61
CA GLU A 49 -6.91 0.90 12.07
C GLU A 49 -6.22 2.24 12.35
N VAL A 50 -6.85 3.34 11.93
CA VAL A 50 -6.32 4.69 12.18
C VAL A 50 -6.77 5.13 13.56
N VAL A 51 -5.85 5.11 14.52
CA VAL A 51 -6.05 5.66 15.86
C VAL A 51 -5.64 7.12 15.90
N LYS A 52 -6.45 7.98 16.52
CA LYS A 52 -6.02 9.33 16.89
C LYS A 52 -5.43 9.27 18.29
N THR A 53 -4.24 9.81 18.48
CA THR A 53 -3.68 10.08 19.81
C THR A 53 -4.39 11.31 20.37
N GLU A 54 -4.94 11.19 21.58
CA GLU A 54 -5.41 12.33 22.38
C GLU A 54 -4.25 13.22 22.85
#